data_AF-A0A819ZT36-F1
#
_entry.id   AF-A0A819ZT36-F1
#
_cell.length_a   1.000
_cell.length_b   1.000
_cell.length_c   1.000
_cell.angle_alpha   90.00
_cell.angle_beta   90.00
_cell.angle_gamma   90.00
#
_symmetry.space_group_name_H-M   'P 1'
#
loop_
_entity.id
_entity.type
_entity.pdbx_description
1 polymer ?
#
loop_
_entity_poly.entity_id
_entity_poly.type
_entity_poly.pdbx_seq_one_letter_code
_entity_poly.pdbx_strand_id
1 'polypeptide(L)' 'NSFKVNNNYVQIYDTTLDENIGLNKCLWSHNGQQIILGDDQGKLRLRDINEY' A
#
# COMPACT_ATOMS: atom_id res chain seq x y z
N ASN A 1 0.49 -8.24 13.17
CA ASN A 1 -0.61 -7.40 13.72
C ASN A 1 -1.88 -7.69 12.94
N SER A 2 -3.03 -7.84 13.61
CA SER A 2 -4.33 -8.02 12.94
C SER A 2 -5.40 -7.17 13.62
N PHE A 3 -6.42 -6.78 12.88
CA PHE A 3 -7.56 -6.04 13.40
C PHE A 3 -8.86 -6.69 12.93
N LYS A 4 -9.93 -6.56 13.72
CA LYS A 4 -11.21 -7.22 13.48
C LYS A 4 -12.16 -6.29 12.72
N VAL A 5 -12.73 -6.76 11.61
CA VAL A 5 -13.74 -6.06 10.80
C VAL A 5 -14.92 -7.00 10.55
N ASN A 6 -16.13 -6.65 11.02
CA ASN A 6 -17.37 -7.41 10.78
C ASN A 6 -17.22 -8.93 11.01
N ASN A 7 -16.62 -9.32 12.14
CA ASN A 7 -16.28 -10.70 12.54
C ASN A 7 -15.14 -11.40 11.79
N ASN A 8 -14.50 -10.74 10.82
CA ASN A 8 -13.30 -11.25 10.16
C ASN A 8 -12.04 -10.61 10.75
N TYR A 9 -10.93 -11.36 10.71
CA TYR A 9 -9.61 -10.81 11.01
C TYR A 9 -8.94 -10.36 9.71
N VAL A 10 -8.51 -9.10 9.66
CA VAL A 10 -7.64 -8.59 8.62
C VAL A 10 -6.21 -8.68 9.14
N GLN A 11 -5.36 -9.42 8.43
CA GLN A 11 -3.94 -9.52 8.74
C GLN A 11 -3.17 -8.40 8.02
N ILE A 12 -2.22 -7.81 8.74
CA ILE A 12 -1.18 -6.97 8.13
C ILE A 12 0.01 -7.89 7.87
N TYR A 13 0.35 -8.08 6.60
CA TYR A 13 1.44 -8.97 6.17
C TYR A 13 2.80 -8.30 6.32
N ASP A 14 2.93 -7.07 5.83
CA ASP A 14 4.17 -6.30 5.93
C ASP A 14 3.87 -4.79 6.03
N THR A 15 4.86 -4.04 6.52
CA THR A 15 4.87 -2.59 6.50
C THR A 15 6.27 -2.09 6.20
N THR A 16 6.38 -1.19 5.23
CA THR A 16 7.63 -0.51 4.91
C THR A 16 7.42 1.00 4.96
N LEU A 17 8.48 1.72 5.33
CA LEU A 17 8.51 3.18 5.23
C LEU A 17 9.16 3.54 3.90
N ASP A 18 8.36 4.08 2.97
CA ASP A 18 8.87 4.60 1.69
C ASP A 18 9.15 6.10 1.84
N GLU A 19 10.41 6.41 2.16
CA GLU A 19 10.88 7.77 2.46
C GLU A 19 10.22 8.40 3.69
N ASN A 20 10.74 9.53 4.16
CA ASN A 20 10.12 10.31 5.23
C ASN A 20 9.08 11.29 4.65
N ILE A 21 8.20 10.78 3.79
CA ILE A 21 7.19 11.55 3.05
C ILE A 21 5.83 10.85 3.18
N GLY A 22 4.76 11.63 3.40
CA GLY A 22 3.41 11.10 3.47
C GLY A 22 2.89 10.61 2.12
N LEU A 23 2.43 9.36 2.07
CA LEU A 23 1.62 8.85 0.96
C LEU A 23 0.15 9.20 1.19
N ASN A 24 -0.48 9.85 0.21
CA ASN A 24 -1.81 10.44 0.36
C ASN A 24 -2.83 9.93 -0.68
N LYS A 25 -2.40 9.11 -1.66
CA LYS A 25 -3.24 8.45 -2.68
C LYS A 25 -2.72 7.05 -2.95
N CYS A 26 -3.63 6.12 -3.22
CA CYS A 26 -3.28 4.79 -3.71
C CYS A 26 -4.29 4.30 -4.78
N LEU A 27 -3.80 3.54 -5.75
CA LEU A 27 -4.60 2.87 -6.78
C LEU A 27 -4.00 1.51 -7.11
N TRP A 28 -4.84 0.48 -7.15
CA TRP A 28 -4.45 -0.89 -7.47
C TRP A 28 -4.66 -1.18 -8.95
N SER A 29 -3.73 -1.91 -9.55
CA SER A 29 -3.96 -2.51 -10.86
C SER A 29 -5.06 -3.56 -10.78
N HIS A 30 -5.76 -3.78 -11.89
CA HIS A 30 -6.87 -4.74 -11.93
C HIS A 30 -6.46 -6.18 -11.60
N ASN A 31 -5.23 -6.57 -11.94
CA ASN A 31 -4.67 -7.89 -11.62
C ASN A 31 -4.12 -8.00 -10.19
N GLY A 32 -4.14 -6.92 -9.40
CA GLY A 32 -3.65 -6.89 -8.02
C GLY A 32 -2.13 -7.04 -7.87
N GLN A 33 -1.36 -7.03 -8.98
CA GLN A 33 0.09 -7.22 -8.92
C GLN A 33 0.85 -5.91 -8.68
N GLN A 34 0.21 -4.78 -8.96
CA GLN A 34 0.84 -3.47 -8.88
C GLN A 34 -0.02 -2.46 -8.11
N ILE A 35 0.67 -1.50 -7.52
CA ILE A 35 0.07 -0.35 -6.88
C ILE A 35 0.76 0.94 -7.34
N ILE A 36 -0.05 1.97 -7.60
CA ILE A 36 0.41 3.34 -7.78
C ILE A 36 0.20 4.08 -6.46
N LEU A 37 1.26 4.69 -5.96
CA LEU A 37 1.27 5.50 -4.75
C LEU A 37 1.57 6.96 -5.11
N GLY A 38 0.76 7.88 -4.58
CA GLY A 38 0.97 9.33 -4.72
C GLY A 38 1.40 9.94 -3.39
N ASP A 39 2.38 10.84 -3.44
CA ASP A 39 2.91 11.53 -2.26
C ASP A 39 2.53 13.03 -2.21
N ASP A 40 2.81 13.65 -1.06
CA ASP A 40 2.54 15.09 -0.83
C ASP A 40 3.41 16.02 -1.69
N GLN A 41 4.44 15.50 -2.36
CA GLN A 41 5.29 16.26 -3.29
C GLN A 41 4.81 16.17 -4.74
N GLY A 42 3.67 15.51 -4.98
CA GLY A 42 3.09 15.33 -6.31
C GLY A 42 3.82 14.27 -7.15
N LYS A 43 4.65 13.43 -6.54
CA LYS A 43 5.27 12.30 -7.25
C LYS A 43 4.36 11.07 -7.22
N LEU A 44 4.48 10.27 -8.28
CA LEU A 44 3.82 8.97 -8.40
C LEU A 44 4.88 7.88 -8.49
N ARG A 45 4.63 6.75 -7.84
CA ARG A 45 5.51 5.58 -7.84
C ARG A 45 4.70 4.33 -8.17
N LEU A 46 5.24 3.50 -9.06
CA LEU A 46 4.72 2.17 -9.35
C LEU A 46 5.51 1.16 -8.51
N ARG A 47 4.80 0.22 -7.88
CA ARG A 47 5.40 -0.87 -7.11
C ARG A 47 4.78 -2.20 -7.52
N ASP A 48 5.60 -3.24 -7.63
CA ASP A 48 5.16 -4.63 -7.73
C ASP A 48 5.06 -5.25 -6.33
N ILE A 49 3.97 -5.98 -6.08
CA ILE A 49 3.63 -6.47 -4.73
C ILE A 49 4.50 -7.66 -4.29
N ASN A 50 5.01 -8.44 -5.24
CA ASN A 50 5.79 -9.65 -4.94
C ASN A 50 7.29 -9.37 -4.71
N GLU A 51 7.71 -8.10 -4.75
CA GLU A 51 9.12 -7.72 -4.54
C GLU A 51 9.46 -7.46 -3.06
N TYR A 52 8.55 -7.78 -2.14
CA TYR A 52 8.73 -7.66 -0.68
C TYR A 52 8.44 -8.97 0.06
#